data_AF-A0A6P0R994-F1
#
_entry.id   AF-A0A6P0R994-F1
#
_cell.length_a   1.000
_cell.length_b   1.000
_cell.length_c   1.000
_cell.angle_alpha   90.00
_cell.angle_beta   90.00
_cell.angle_gamma   90.00
#
_symmetry.space_group_name_H-M   'P 1'
#
loop_
_entity.id
_entity.type
_entity.pdbx_description
1 polymer ?
#
loop_
_entity_poly.entity_id
_entity_poly.type
_entity_poly.pdbx_seq_one_letter_code
_entity_poly.pdbx_strand_id
1 'polypeptide(L)' 'MAREFPGKVFFSQLVTIDITFERVTNTSENIRLNIVMRNEEIPLKLDNHCSQIKDLLIQLILENSHWEVVESIILRSRE' A
#
# COMPACT_ATOMS: atom_id res chain seq x y z
N MET A 1 -7.00 -8.33 -1.51
CA MET A 1 -5.89 -8.57 -2.45
C MET A 1 -6.20 -8.00 -3.83
N ALA A 2 -5.31 -7.17 -4.35
CA ALA A 2 -5.29 -6.68 -5.74
C ALA A 2 -3.86 -6.86 -6.29
N ARG A 3 -3.73 -7.16 -7.59
CA ARG A 3 -2.43 -7.33 -8.25
C ARG A 3 -2.39 -6.49 -9.53
N GLU A 4 -1.25 -5.87 -9.81
CA GLU A 4 -1.04 -5.18 -11.08
C GLU A 4 -1.23 -6.09 -12.29
N PHE A 5 -1.75 -5.51 -13.37
CA PHE A 5 -1.94 -6.24 -14.62
C PHE A 5 -0.58 -6.54 -15.27
N PRO A 6 -0.29 -7.81 -15.62
CA PRO A 6 0.92 -8.15 -16.35
C PRO A 6 0.90 -7.51 -17.75
N GLY A 7 2.05 -6.99 -18.19
CA GLY A 7 2.23 -6.40 -19.53
C GLY A 7 2.67 -4.93 -19.53
N LYS A 8 2.55 -4.22 -18.41
CA LYS A 8 3.10 -2.85 -18.25
C LYS A 8 4.46 -2.80 -17.56
N VAL A 9 4.78 -3.82 -16.77
CA VAL A 9 6.05 -3.97 -16.02
C VAL A 9 6.55 -5.41 -16.11
N PHE A 10 7.83 -5.64 -15.81
CA PHE A 10 8.38 -6.99 -15.76
C PHE A 10 7.72 -7.81 -14.65
N PHE A 11 7.65 -9.13 -14.81
CA PHE A 11 7.02 -10.02 -13.82
C PHE A 11 7.59 -9.85 -12.41
N SER A 12 8.90 -9.65 -12.28
CA SER A 12 9.57 -9.40 -11.00
C SER A 12 9.14 -8.09 -10.34
N GLN A 13 8.59 -7.15 -11.10
CA GLN A 13 8.19 -5.84 -10.59
C GLN A 13 6.72 -5.79 -10.20
N LEU A 14 5.93 -6.80 -10.55
CA LEU A 14 4.49 -6.82 -10.29
C LEU A 14 4.20 -6.61 -8.80
N VAL A 15 3.50 -5.52 -8.50
CA VAL A 15 3.09 -5.22 -7.13
C VAL A 15 1.78 -5.92 -6.85
N THR A 16 1.75 -6.61 -5.72
CA THR A 16 0.55 -7.14 -5.09
C THR A 16 0.25 -6.30 -3.85
N ILE A 17 -0.98 -5.80 -3.76
CA ILE A 17 -1.46 -4.97 -2.66
C ILE A 17 -2.52 -5.77 -1.90
N ASP A 18 -2.28 -5.97 -0.61
CA ASP A 18 -3.26 -6.46 0.33
C ASP A 18 -3.73 -5.34 1.23
N ILE A 19 -5.05 -5.15 1.28
CA ILE A 19 -5.71 -4.12 2.05
C ILE A 19 -6.63 -4.81 3.05
N THR A 20 -6.41 -4.57 4.33
CA THR A 20 -7.22 -5.06 5.43
C THR A 20 -7.89 -3.89 6.13
N PHE A 21 -9.20 -3.98 6.32
CA PHE A 21 -9.98 -2.98 7.04
C PHE A 21 -10.31 -3.52 8.43
N GLU A 22 -9.87 -2.81 9.47
CA GLU A 22 -10.16 -3.15 10.86
C GLU A 22 -10.97 -2.01 11.49
N ARG A 23 -12.15 -2.32 12.05
CA ARG A 23 -12.91 -1.34 12.82
C ARG A 23 -12.29 -1.20 14.20
N VAL A 24 -11.95 0.02 14.60
CA VAL A 24 -11.37 0.25 15.93
C VAL A 24 -12.50 0.21 16.96
N THR A 25 -12.51 -0.80 17.82
CA THR A 25 -13.60 -1.11 18.77
C THR A 25 -13.94 0.00 19.77
N ASN A 26 -13.08 1.01 19.90
CA ASN A 26 -13.22 2.14 20.83
C ASN A 26 -13.66 3.47 20.19
N THR A 27 -13.78 3.55 18.86
CA THR A 27 -14.28 4.77 18.20
C THR A 27 -15.07 4.37 16.97
N SER A 28 -16.39 4.48 17.06
CA SER A 28 -17.37 4.00 16.06
C SER A 28 -17.17 4.54 14.65
N GLU A 29 -16.37 5.58 14.49
CA GLU A 29 -16.18 6.34 13.24
C GLU A 29 -14.81 6.09 12.58
N ASN A 30 -13.87 5.42 13.27
CA ASN A 30 -12.52 5.22 12.76
C ASN A 30 -12.33 3.80 12.20
N ILE A 31 -11.98 3.71 10.92
CA ILE A 31 -11.58 2.47 10.24
C ILE A 31 -10.07 2.51 10.06
N ARG A 32 -9.38 1.52 10.63
CA ARG A 32 -7.94 1.34 10.41
C ARG A 32 -7.74 0.58 9.10
N LEU A 33 -6.98 1.20 8.21
CA LEU A 33 -6.54 0.62 6.94
C LEU A 33 -5.12 0.09 7.11
N ASN A 34 -4.95 -1.22 6.99
CA ASN A 34 -3.63 -1.83 6.92
C ASN A 34 -3.35 -2.22 5.47
N ILE A 35 -2.30 -1.64 4.89
CA ILE A 35 -1.96 -1.81 3.48
C ILE A 35 -0.57 -2.44 3.41
N VAL A 36 -0.51 -3.65 2.87
CA VAL A 36 0.72 -4.41 2.70
C VAL A 36 0.99 -4.53 1.20
N MET A 37 2.09 -3.95 0.74
CA MET A 37 2.54 -4.05 -0.65
C MET A 37 3.73 -4.99 -0.74
N ARG A 38 3.71 -5.89 -1.73
CA ARG A 38 4.76 -6.87 -1.97
C ARG A 38 5.07 -6.91 -3.46
N ASN A 39 6.35 -7.02 -3.82
CA ASN A 39 6.78 -7.38 -5.16
C ASN A 39 7.91 -8.41 -5.07
N GLU A 40 8.26 -9.00 -6.20
CA GLU A 40 9.35 -9.98 -6.32
C GLU A 40 10.68 -9.32 -6.76
N GLU A 41 10.80 -7.99 -6.59
CA GLU A 41 11.97 -7.22 -6.99
C GLU A 41 13.00 -7.22 -5.86
N ILE A 42 14.29 -7.27 -6.22
CA ILE A 42 15.37 -7.35 -5.24
C ILE A 42 15.42 -6.02 -4.43
N PRO A 43 15.41 -6.07 -3.08
CA PRO A 43 15.26 -4.90 -2.20
C PRO A 43 16.43 -3.89 -2.24
N LEU A 44 17.47 -4.13 -3.05
CA LEU A 44 18.66 -3.27 -3.13
C LEU A 44 18.46 -1.98 -3.94
N LYS A 45 17.32 -1.80 -4.62
CA LYS A 45 17.01 -0.55 -5.33
C LYS A 45 16.11 0.35 -4.48
N LEU A 46 16.62 1.53 -4.14
CA LEU A 46 15.88 2.58 -3.42
C LEU A 46 14.73 3.17 -4.25
N ASP A 47 14.91 3.23 -5.57
CA ASP A 47 13.87 3.52 -6.55
C ASP A 47 13.40 2.18 -7.15
N ASN A 48 12.40 1.58 -6.52
CA ASN A 48 11.76 0.35 -6.99
C ASN A 48 10.30 0.63 -7.34
N HIS A 49 9.75 -0.16 -8.27
CA HIS A 49 8.37 0.01 -8.74
C HIS A 49 7.36 -0.05 -7.59
N CYS A 50 7.64 -0.88 -6.57
CA CYS A 50 6.84 -0.98 -5.34
C CYS A 50 6.75 0.36 -4.58
N SER A 51 7.85 1.11 -4.50
CA SER A 51 7.87 2.43 -3.85
C SER A 51 7.09 3.47 -4.64
N GLN A 52 7.17 3.44 -5.98
CA GLN A 52 6.39 4.35 -6.84
C GLN A 52 4.89 4.09 -6.72
N ILE A 53 4.48 2.81 -6.75
CA ILE A 53 3.08 2.42 -6.54
C ILE A 53 2.61 2.77 -5.12
N LYS A 54 3.49 2.66 -4.13
CA LYS A 54 3.20 3.06 -2.74
C LYS A 54 2.89 4.55 -2.63
N ASP A 55 3.75 5.41 -3.19
CA ASP A 55 3.54 6.86 -3.18
C ASP A 55 2.26 7.24 -3.93
N LEU A 56 2.00 6.64 -5.09
CA LEU A 56 0.76 6.84 -5.85
C LEU A 56 -0.49 6.44 -5.03
N LEU A 57 -0.46 5.28 -4.37
CA LEU A 57 -1.60 4.81 -3.58
C LEU A 57 -1.88 5.75 -2.39
N ILE A 58 -0.82 6.16 -1.67
CA ILE A 58 -0.95 7.10 -0.55
C ILE A 58 -1.57 8.40 -1.03
N GLN A 59 -1.11 8.93 -2.17
CA GLN A 59 -1.67 10.15 -2.75
C GLN A 59 -3.16 9.99 -3.08
N LEU A 60 -3.56 8.89 -3.74
CA LEU A 60 -4.96 8.62 -4.08
C LEU A 60 -5.86 8.47 -2.84
N ILE A 61 -5.33 7.91 -1.76
CA ILE A 61 -6.03 7.78 -0.48
C ILE A 61 -6.21 9.16 0.17
N LEU A 62 -5.16 9.99 0.17
CA LEU A 62 -5.19 11.33 0.76
C LEU A 62 -6.04 12.32 -0.06
N GLU A 63 -6.08 12.19 -1.39
CA GLU A 63 -6.92 13.02 -2.26
C GLU A 63 -8.41 12.64 -2.15
N ASN A 64 -8.75 11.48 -1.58
CA ASN A 64 -10.13 11.10 -1.33
C ASN A 64 -10.68 11.82 -0.10
N SER A 65 -11.41 12.91 -0.33
CA SER A 65 -12.00 13.79 0.69
C SER A 65 -13.02 13.12 1.64
N HIS A 66 -13.37 11.85 1.41
CA HIS A 66 -14.25 11.08 2.29
C HIS A 66 -13.50 10.37 3.42
N TRP A 67 -12.17 10.29 3.36
CA TRP A 67 -11.36 9.52 4.30
C TRP A 67 -10.44 10.46 5.08
N GLU A 68 -10.69 10.65 6.38
CA GLU A 68 -9.73 11.32 7.25
C GLU A 68 -8.68 10.31 7.71
N VAL A 69 -7.42 10.52 7.32
CA VAL A 69 -6.30 9.69 7.76
C VAL A 69 -5.96 10.03 9.21
N VAL A 70 -6.37 9.16 10.13
CA VAL A 70 -6.15 9.34 11.58
C VAL A 70 -4.76 8.87 12.00
N GLU A 71 -4.21 7.83 11.36
CA GLU A 71 -2.87 7.29 11.64
C GLU A 71 -2.28 6.61 10.40
N SER A 72 -1.01 6.91 10.06
CA SER A 72 -0.28 6.23 8.99
C SER A 72 1.00 5.58 9.54
N ILE A 73 1.04 4.26 9.60
CA ILE A 73 2.25 3.52 9.98
C ILE A 73 2.80 2.84 8.73
N ILE A 74 3.91 3.36 8.21
CA ILE A 74 4.62 2.78 7.07
C ILE A 74 5.64 1.78 7.61
N LEU A 75 5.26 0.50 7.68
CA LEU A 75 6.18 -0.57 8.05
C LEU A 75 6.96 -1.03 6.80
N ARG A 76 8.24 -0.68 6.72
CA ARG A 76 9.20 -1.35 5.84
C ARG A 76 9.72 -2.58 6.59
N SER A 77 9.32 -3.79 6.20
CA SER A 77 9.99 -4.98 6.73
C SER A 77 11.38 -5.07 6.10
N ARG A 78 12.41 -4.89 6.93
CA ARG A 78 13.75 -5.42 6.65
C ARG A 78 13.68 -6.92 6.95
N GLU A 79 13.81 -7.74 5.92
CA GLU A 79 14.33 -9.09 6.07
C GLU A 79 15.86 -9.04 6.11
#